data_AF-A0A1E1J598-F1
#
_entry.id   AF-A0A1E1J598-F1
#
_cell.length_a   1.000
_cell.length_b   1.000
_cell.length_c   1.000
_cell.angle_alpha   90.00
_cell.angle_beta   90.00
_cell.angle_gamma   90.00
#
_symmetry.space_group_name_H-M   'P 1'
#
loop_
_entity.id
_entity.type
_entity.pdbx_description
1 polymer ?
#
loop_
_entity_poly.entity_id
_entity_poly.type
_entity_poly.pdbx_seq_one_letter_code
_entity_poly.pdbx_strand_id
1 'polypeptide(L)'
;MESPNEHCTVFSHDDGEGRNSTASRNEQARYPSQPPSLPAPSATTPYTDSWPPCVLLLVSCLTVAAAGIGGNAARVALKNCFAKSHFFPKYRYIGPNCLGSFLMGLFVVALPPEAALPLTHRALCVGFCGSFTTFSSWVVQVMAQDTATDAFEHPFLGGTMPVVFFLWGRDCGRGVRWFYAHVTASPWGTWPSHRSLLRVTDAALFVLVALAAILALVLVQVSINEGDIQVISSDDVRVMVLAPAGAVVRFLLSFCWNKKGVCRLVPIGHAGRQPARRTAHHRCPQYGA
;
A
#
# COMPACT_ATOMS: atom_id res chain seq x y z
N MET A 1 24.93 51.22 12.13
CA MET A 1 24.96 51.44 13.59
C MET A 1 23.53 51.13 14.05
N GLU A 2 23.18 50.07 14.75
CA GLU A 2 23.86 49.17 15.69
C GLU A 2 23.24 47.75 15.55
N SER A 3 24.03 46.73 15.87
CA SER A 3 23.65 45.32 15.93
C SER A 3 23.48 44.91 17.40
N PRO A 4 22.56 43.99 17.76
CA PRO A 4 22.64 43.30 19.04
C PRO A 4 22.76 41.78 18.89
N ASN A 5 23.98 41.32 19.19
CA ASN A 5 24.36 40.23 20.10
C ASN A 5 23.67 38.85 20.00
N GLU A 6 24.43 37.93 19.38
CA GLU A 6 24.36 36.49 19.55
C GLU A 6 24.80 36.08 20.97
N HIS A 7 23.90 35.44 21.73
CA HIS A 7 24.25 34.75 22.97
C HIS A 7 24.57 33.29 22.68
N CYS A 8 25.87 32.98 22.67
CA CYS A 8 26.42 31.63 22.64
C CYS A 8 26.24 30.98 24.03
N THR A 9 25.48 29.88 24.14
CA THR A 9 25.41 29.07 25.36
C THR A 9 26.23 27.80 25.15
N VAL A 10 27.40 27.81 25.80
CA VAL A 10 28.30 26.68 25.95
C VAL A 10 27.72 25.78 27.04
N PHE A 11 27.23 24.59 26.67
CA PHE A 11 26.99 23.50 27.61
C PHE A 11 28.28 22.68 27.73
N SER A 12 28.89 22.74 28.91
CA SER A 12 29.96 21.86 29.38
C SER A 12 29.57 21.31 30.74
N HIS A 13 30.13 20.15 31.09
CA HIS A 13 29.90 19.29 32.27
C HIS A 13 28.75 18.26 32.10
N ASP A 14 28.92 16.99 32.46
CA ASP A 14 29.87 16.42 33.42
C ASP A 14 30.15 14.93 33.12
N ASP A 15 31.43 14.56 33.12
CA ASP A 15 31.92 13.19 33.05
C ASP A 15 31.84 12.57 34.45
N GLY A 16 30.94 11.61 34.63
CA GLY A 16 30.71 10.99 35.94
C GLY A 16 30.16 9.58 35.89
N GLU A 17 30.61 8.75 34.93
CA GLU A 17 30.16 7.35 34.87
C GLU A 17 31.02 6.45 35.77
N GLY A 18 30.55 6.34 37.02
CA GLY A 18 31.07 5.43 38.04
C GLY A 18 31.04 3.98 37.59
N ARG A 19 32.25 3.43 37.46
CA ARG A 19 32.57 2.05 37.11
C ARG A 19 32.12 1.08 38.22
N ASN A 20 30.87 0.62 38.20
CA ASN A 20 30.39 -0.44 39.09
C ASN A 20 30.75 -1.83 38.52
N SER A 21 31.94 -2.31 38.87
CA SER A 21 32.49 -3.62 38.47
C SER A 21 32.45 -4.64 39.62
N THR A 22 31.28 -4.93 40.21
CA THR A 22 31.13 -6.02 41.18
C THR A 22 29.68 -6.51 41.26
N ALA A 23 29.20 -7.17 40.21
CA ALA A 23 27.96 -7.97 40.25
C ALA A 23 27.97 -9.03 39.12
N SER A 24 29.02 -9.85 39.06
CA SER A 24 29.10 -10.99 38.15
C SER A 24 29.51 -12.23 38.95
N ARG A 25 28.59 -12.74 39.76
CA ARG A 25 28.72 -14.08 40.34
C ARG A 25 27.36 -14.57 40.83
N ASN A 26 26.90 -15.66 40.21
CA ASN A 26 25.90 -16.61 40.72
C ASN A 26 24.40 -16.36 40.48
N GLU A 27 24.01 -15.77 39.34
CA GLU A 27 22.62 -15.88 38.84
C GLU A 27 22.51 -16.75 37.58
N GLN A 28 23.30 -17.82 37.54
CA GLN A 28 23.04 -18.99 36.68
C GLN A 28 21.92 -19.83 37.32
N ALA A 29 20.77 -19.19 37.55
CA ALA A 29 19.52 -19.89 37.78
C ALA A 29 19.30 -20.79 36.57
N ARG A 30 19.13 -22.09 36.83
CA ARG A 30 18.71 -23.09 35.85
C ARG A 30 17.46 -22.57 35.16
N TYR A 31 17.60 -21.95 33.99
CA TYR A 31 16.46 -21.75 33.12
C TYR A 31 15.93 -23.15 32.81
N PRO A 32 14.66 -23.45 33.11
CA PRO A 32 14.05 -24.70 32.70
C PRO A 32 14.29 -24.85 31.20
N SER A 33 14.85 -26.00 30.84
CA SER A 33 15.13 -26.44 29.47
C SER A 33 14.10 -25.86 28.52
N GLN A 34 14.56 -24.96 27.65
CA GLN A 34 13.75 -24.23 26.68
C GLN A 34 12.81 -25.25 26.01
N PRO A 35 11.48 -25.05 26.08
CA PRO A 35 10.54 -25.98 25.47
C PRO A 35 10.92 -26.20 24.01
N PRO A 36 10.79 -27.44 23.49
CA PRO A 36 11.26 -27.80 22.15
C PRO A 36 10.83 -26.73 21.17
N SER A 37 11.82 -26.11 20.51
CA SER A 37 11.61 -25.03 19.56
C SER A 37 10.54 -25.48 18.56
N LEU A 38 9.36 -24.86 18.65
CA LEU A 38 8.26 -25.09 17.72
C LEU A 38 8.85 -25.01 16.31
N PRO A 39 8.59 -26.01 15.44
CA PRO A 39 9.14 -26.02 14.09
C PRO A 39 8.83 -24.68 13.45
N ALA A 40 9.88 -24.00 12.97
CA ALA A 40 9.77 -22.69 12.35
C ALA A 40 8.65 -22.78 11.29
N PRO A 41 7.63 -21.91 11.36
CA PRO A 41 6.50 -22.00 10.45
C PRO A 41 7.04 -21.99 9.03
N SER A 42 6.82 -23.09 8.31
CA SER A 42 7.30 -23.28 6.95
C SER A 42 6.89 -22.06 6.13
N ALA A 43 7.87 -21.27 5.70
CA ALA A 43 7.63 -20.03 4.97
C ALA A 43 6.74 -20.37 3.76
N THR A 44 5.51 -19.87 3.78
CA THR A 44 4.53 -20.18 2.74
C THR A 44 5.02 -19.55 1.44
N THR A 45 5.46 -20.38 0.50
CA THR A 45 5.88 -19.94 -0.82
C THR A 45 4.66 -19.40 -1.57
N PRO A 46 4.71 -18.15 -2.08
CA PRO A 46 3.63 -17.58 -2.87
C PRO A 46 3.22 -18.53 -4.00
N TYR A 47 1.92 -18.62 -4.29
CA TYR A 47 1.48 -19.50 -5.37
C TYR A 47 2.03 -19.07 -6.74
N THR A 48 2.41 -17.80 -6.86
CA THR A 48 3.01 -17.16 -8.04
C THR A 48 4.47 -17.51 -8.26
N ASP A 49 5.12 -18.26 -7.36
CA ASP A 49 6.54 -18.60 -7.48
C ASP A 49 6.89 -19.40 -8.75
N SER A 50 5.91 -20.11 -9.32
CA SER A 50 6.10 -20.85 -10.57
C SER A 50 6.00 -19.97 -11.82
N TRP A 51 5.66 -18.68 -11.70
CA TRP A 51 5.41 -17.82 -12.85
C TRP A 51 6.71 -17.13 -13.28
N PRO A 52 6.99 -17.04 -14.59
CA PRO A 52 8.09 -16.21 -15.08
C PRO A 52 7.94 -14.76 -14.58
N PRO A 53 9.02 -14.10 -14.12
CA PRO A 53 8.95 -12.75 -13.56
C PRO A 53 8.26 -11.73 -14.48
N CYS A 54 8.48 -11.83 -15.80
CA CYS A 54 7.86 -10.97 -16.79
C CYS A 54 6.34 -11.14 -16.86
N VAL A 55 5.86 -12.39 -16.80
CA VAL A 55 4.42 -12.69 -16.82
C VAL A 55 3.76 -12.16 -15.55
N LEU A 56 4.38 -12.38 -14.39
CA LEU A 56 3.87 -11.86 -13.12
C LEU A 56 3.78 -10.32 -13.11
N LEU A 57 4.80 -9.64 -13.66
CA LEU A 57 4.79 -8.19 -13.79
C LEU A 57 3.67 -7.70 -14.72
N LEU A 58 3.55 -8.32 -15.90
CA LEU A 58 2.51 -7.96 -16.88
C LEU A 58 1.11 -8.16 -16.31
N VAL A 59 0.84 -9.32 -15.69
CA VAL A 59 -0.46 -9.59 -15.06
C VAL A 59 -0.73 -8.65 -13.89
N SER A 60 0.30 -8.31 -13.09
CA SER A 60 0.15 -7.30 -12.04
C SER A 60 -0.21 -5.93 -12.60
N CYS A 61 0.45 -5.48 -13.69
CA CYS A 61 0.13 -4.22 -14.35
C CYS A 61 -1.30 -4.20 -14.89
N LEU A 62 -1.75 -5.26 -15.57
CA LEU A 62 -3.11 -5.36 -16.09
C LEU A 62 -4.15 -5.35 -14.96
N THR A 63 -3.88 -6.07 -13.87
CA THR A 63 -4.76 -6.14 -12.71
C THR A 63 -4.87 -4.78 -12.01
N VAL A 64 -3.74 -4.10 -11.79
CA VAL A 64 -3.70 -2.75 -11.21
C VAL A 64 -4.40 -1.74 -12.12
N ALA A 65 -4.20 -1.82 -13.43
CA ALA A 65 -4.86 -0.97 -14.41
C ALA A 65 -6.38 -1.14 -14.37
N ALA A 66 -6.88 -2.38 -14.42
CA ALA A 66 -8.30 -2.69 -14.38
C ALA A 66 -8.94 -2.20 -13.06
N ALA A 67 -8.32 -2.51 -11.92
CA ALA A 67 -8.78 -2.04 -10.62
C ALA A 67 -8.74 -0.49 -10.52
N GLY A 68 -7.74 0.14 -11.14
CA GLY A 68 -7.60 1.58 -11.21
C GLY A 68 -8.74 2.28 -11.96
N ILE A 69 -9.28 1.66 -13.02
CA ILE A 69 -10.48 2.15 -13.71
C ILE A 69 -11.67 2.17 -12.74
N GLY A 70 -11.90 1.05 -12.04
CA GLY A 70 -12.98 0.94 -11.06
C GLY A 70 -12.85 1.95 -9.93
N GLY A 71 -11.64 2.12 -9.39
CA GLY A 71 -11.37 3.12 -8.35
C GLY A 71 -11.65 4.55 -8.84
N ASN A 72 -11.22 4.89 -10.05
CA ASN A 72 -11.49 6.21 -10.60
C ASN A 72 -12.98 6.45 -10.88
N ALA A 73 -13.69 5.44 -11.38
CA ALA A 73 -15.13 5.53 -11.63
C ALA A 73 -15.91 5.74 -10.32
N ALA A 74 -15.59 4.96 -9.29
CA ALA A 74 -16.17 5.10 -7.96
C ALA A 74 -15.92 6.50 -7.38
N ARG A 75 -14.73 7.08 -7.62
CA ARG A 75 -14.38 8.44 -7.20
C ARG A 75 -15.26 9.48 -7.87
N VAL A 76 -15.50 9.38 -9.18
CA VAL A 76 -16.39 10.28 -9.92
C VAL A 76 -17.84 10.13 -9.45
N ALA A 77 -18.33 8.90 -9.32
CA ALA A 77 -19.67 8.63 -8.83
C ALA A 77 -19.91 9.21 -7.43
N LEU A 78 -18.93 9.05 -6.53
CA LEU A 78 -19.01 9.58 -5.16
C LEU A 78 -18.97 11.12 -5.15
N LYS A 79 -18.14 11.75 -5.99
CA LYS A 79 -18.14 13.21 -6.16
C LYS A 79 -19.51 13.72 -6.61
N ASN A 80 -20.14 13.05 -7.57
CA ASN A 80 -21.46 13.42 -8.06
C ASN A 80 -22.55 13.22 -7.00
N CYS A 81 -22.46 12.15 -6.20
CA CYS A 81 -23.36 11.91 -5.07
C CYS A 81 -23.27 13.04 -4.04
N PHE A 82 -22.05 13.43 -3.66
CA PHE A 82 -21.84 14.55 -2.72
C PHE A 82 -22.19 15.92 -3.31
N ALA A 83 -22.08 16.10 -4.62
CA ALA A 83 -22.49 17.34 -5.27
C ALA A 83 -23.99 17.63 -5.12
N LYS A 84 -24.82 16.60 -5.00
CA LYS A 84 -26.26 16.72 -4.71
C LYS A 84 -26.56 17.05 -3.24
N SER A 85 -25.61 16.85 -2.33
CA SER A 85 -25.80 17.11 -0.90
C SER A 85 -25.40 18.55 -0.54
N HIS A 86 -26.32 19.31 0.06
CA HIS A 86 -26.05 20.68 0.56
C HIS A 86 -25.20 20.70 1.84
N PHE A 87 -24.98 19.53 2.47
CA PHE A 87 -24.35 19.45 3.80
C PHE A 87 -22.84 19.70 3.77
N PHE A 88 -22.14 19.40 2.66
CA PHE A 88 -20.68 19.56 2.58
C PHE A 88 -20.17 20.10 1.24
N PRO A 89 -20.59 21.31 0.82
CA PRO A 89 -20.12 21.91 -0.44
C PRO A 89 -18.59 22.12 -0.44
N LYS A 90 -17.98 22.43 0.71
CA LYS A 90 -16.53 22.70 0.85
C LYS A 90 -15.63 21.46 0.74
N TYR A 91 -16.14 20.24 0.93
CA TYR A 91 -15.29 19.06 1.16
C TYR A 91 -15.52 17.90 0.17
N ARG A 92 -15.87 18.22 -1.08
CA ARG A 92 -16.18 17.22 -2.13
C ARG A 92 -15.06 16.19 -2.38
N TYR A 93 -13.80 16.55 -2.12
CA TYR A 93 -12.64 15.66 -2.29
C TYR A 93 -12.25 14.89 -1.02
N ILE A 94 -12.73 15.33 0.16
CA ILE A 94 -12.46 14.64 1.43
C ILE A 94 -13.16 13.29 1.41
N GLY A 95 -14.40 13.22 0.91
CA GLY A 95 -15.18 11.98 0.83
C GLY A 95 -14.43 10.81 0.19
N PRO A 96 -13.98 10.92 -1.09
CA PRO A 96 -13.21 9.86 -1.74
C PRO A 96 -11.89 9.53 -1.04
N ASN A 97 -11.17 10.52 -0.52
CA ASN A 97 -9.89 10.29 0.17
C ASN A 97 -10.07 9.56 1.50
N CYS A 98 -11.07 9.95 2.30
CA CYS A 98 -11.42 9.31 3.57
C CYS A 98 -11.91 7.88 3.35
N LEU A 99 -12.89 7.70 2.46
CA LEU A 99 -13.43 6.37 2.18
C LEU A 99 -12.36 5.45 1.57
N GLY A 100 -11.51 5.98 0.69
CA GLY A 100 -10.45 5.18 0.08
C GLY A 100 -9.37 4.77 1.06
N SER A 101 -9.01 5.67 1.99
CA SER A 101 -8.06 5.35 3.04
C SER A 101 -8.64 4.36 4.05
N PHE A 102 -9.93 4.46 4.37
CA PHE A 102 -10.64 3.47 5.16
C PHE A 102 -10.61 2.09 4.50
N LEU A 103 -10.99 2.00 3.21
CA LEU A 103 -10.98 0.75 2.47
C LEU A 103 -9.57 0.15 2.38
N MET A 104 -8.55 0.99 2.16
CA MET A 104 -7.15 0.57 2.17
C MET A 104 -6.76 -0.07 3.51
N GLY A 105 -7.06 0.60 4.64
CA GLY A 105 -6.79 0.07 5.98
C GLY A 105 -7.54 -1.24 6.26
N LEU A 106 -8.80 -1.30 5.84
CA LEU A 106 -9.65 -2.48 5.93
C LEU A 106 -9.03 -3.65 5.17
N PHE A 107 -8.68 -3.46 3.89
CA PHE A 107 -8.14 -4.52 3.04
C PHE A 107 -6.80 -5.05 3.53
N VAL A 108 -5.90 -4.19 4.01
CA VAL A 108 -4.58 -4.61 4.52
C VAL A 108 -4.70 -5.60 5.69
N VAL A 109 -5.78 -5.54 6.48
CA VAL A 109 -5.98 -6.43 7.65
C VAL A 109 -6.97 -7.56 7.38
N ALA A 110 -8.04 -7.25 6.67
CA ALA A 110 -9.13 -8.18 6.41
C ALA A 110 -8.82 -9.18 5.30
N LEU A 111 -7.79 -8.93 4.47
CA LEU A 111 -7.32 -9.90 3.49
C LEU A 111 -6.22 -10.80 4.08
N PRO A 112 -6.05 -12.01 3.51
CA PRO A 112 -4.85 -12.82 3.75
C PRO A 112 -3.56 -12.02 3.48
N PRO A 113 -2.43 -12.42 4.11
CA PRO A 113 -1.15 -11.77 3.89
C PRO A 113 -0.82 -11.61 2.40
N GLU A 114 -0.17 -10.51 2.01
CA GLU A 114 0.18 -10.22 0.61
C GLU A 114 0.95 -11.37 -0.06
N ALA A 115 1.78 -12.10 0.70
CA ALA A 115 2.50 -13.28 0.20
C ALA A 115 1.57 -14.40 -0.30
N ALA A 116 0.36 -14.52 0.27
CA ALA A 116 -0.64 -15.51 -0.14
C ALA A 116 -1.46 -15.03 -1.35
N LEU A 117 -1.80 -13.74 -1.41
CA LEU A 117 -2.65 -13.14 -2.45
C LEU A 117 -2.03 -11.85 -3.03
N PRO A 118 -0.90 -11.95 -3.75
CA PRO A 118 -0.16 -10.77 -4.20
C PRO A 118 -0.92 -9.96 -5.27
N LEU A 119 -1.67 -10.62 -6.16
CA LEU A 119 -2.42 -9.92 -7.22
C LEU A 119 -3.61 -9.16 -6.65
N THR A 120 -4.44 -9.82 -5.82
CA THR A 120 -5.53 -9.16 -5.07
C THR A 120 -5.05 -7.92 -4.31
N HIS A 121 -3.96 -8.04 -3.54
CA HIS A 121 -3.45 -6.91 -2.75
C HIS A 121 -3.04 -5.74 -3.66
N ARG A 122 -2.31 -6.02 -4.75
CA ARG A 122 -1.95 -5.01 -5.75
C ARG A 122 -3.19 -4.40 -6.41
N ALA A 123 -4.17 -5.22 -6.78
CA ALA A 123 -5.42 -4.78 -7.39
C ALA A 123 -6.15 -3.77 -6.50
N LEU A 124 -6.46 -4.17 -5.27
CA LEU A 124 -7.31 -3.41 -4.37
C LEU A 124 -6.57 -2.22 -3.76
N CYS A 125 -5.35 -2.44 -3.26
CA CYS A 125 -4.61 -1.41 -2.54
C CYS A 125 -3.94 -0.42 -3.50
N VAL A 126 -3.23 -0.92 -4.53
CA VAL A 126 -2.47 -0.06 -5.45
C VAL A 126 -3.35 0.46 -6.59
N GLY A 127 -4.16 -0.41 -7.19
CA GLY A 127 -5.06 -0.04 -8.29
C GLY A 127 -6.28 0.72 -7.81
N PHE A 128 -7.22 0.04 -7.16
CA PHE A 128 -8.52 0.61 -6.78
C PHE A 128 -8.37 1.76 -5.79
N CYS A 129 -7.84 1.52 -4.58
CA CYS A 129 -7.70 2.56 -3.56
C CYS A 129 -6.76 3.68 -4.02
N GLY A 130 -5.71 3.35 -4.77
CA GLY A 130 -4.76 4.32 -5.31
C GLY A 130 -5.36 5.27 -6.36
N SER A 131 -6.33 4.82 -7.16
CA SER A 131 -7.06 5.65 -8.12
C SER A 131 -8.33 6.30 -7.53
N PHE A 132 -8.91 5.67 -6.50
CA PHE A 132 -10.06 6.18 -5.78
C PHE A 132 -9.69 7.38 -4.90
N THR A 133 -8.50 7.34 -4.30
CA THR A 133 -7.89 8.47 -3.60
C THR A 133 -7.13 9.38 -4.58
N THR A 134 -7.01 10.66 -4.25
CA THR A 134 -6.31 11.64 -5.09
C THR A 134 -5.62 12.71 -4.26
N PHE A 135 -4.33 12.90 -4.55
CA PHE A 135 -3.53 14.00 -4.00
C PHE A 135 -3.59 15.23 -4.92
N SER A 136 -3.50 15.04 -6.24
CA SER A 136 -3.44 16.13 -7.22
C SER A 136 -4.69 17.01 -7.21
N SER A 137 -5.90 16.41 -7.23
CA SER A 137 -7.13 17.19 -7.16
C SER A 137 -7.28 17.92 -5.83
N TRP A 138 -6.75 17.35 -4.74
CA TRP A 138 -6.76 17.99 -3.43
C TRP A 138 -5.83 19.20 -3.39
N VAL A 139 -4.60 19.08 -3.89
CA VAL A 139 -3.64 20.21 -3.93
C VAL A 139 -4.18 21.36 -4.77
N VAL A 140 -4.76 21.09 -5.96
CA VAL A 140 -5.36 22.16 -6.78
C VAL A 140 -6.47 22.90 -6.02
N GLN A 141 -7.28 22.19 -5.24
CA GLN A 141 -8.34 22.81 -4.44
C GLN A 141 -7.80 23.62 -3.26
N VAL A 142 -6.71 23.17 -2.64
CA VAL A 142 -6.01 23.94 -1.59
C VAL A 142 -5.44 25.24 -2.17
N MET A 143 -4.85 25.18 -3.36
CA MET A 143 -4.23 26.35 -4.00
C MET A 143 -5.25 27.35 -4.55
N ALA A 144 -6.50 26.94 -4.75
CA ALA A 144 -7.58 27.79 -5.23
C ALA A 144 -8.34 28.51 -4.11
N GLN A 145 -7.91 28.41 -2.84
CA GLN A 145 -8.58 29.08 -1.73
C GLN A 145 -8.18 30.56 -1.66
N ASP A 146 -9.17 31.45 -1.55
CA ASP A 146 -8.95 32.90 -1.50
C ASP A 146 -8.59 33.42 -0.10
N THR A 147 -8.83 32.62 0.95
CA THR A 147 -8.55 33.01 2.34
C THR A 147 -7.40 32.20 2.93
N ALA A 148 -6.54 32.86 3.72
CA ALA A 148 -5.45 32.19 4.42
C ALA A 148 -5.98 31.12 5.40
N THR A 149 -7.10 31.37 6.07
CA THR A 149 -7.71 30.42 7.00
C THR A 149 -8.15 29.14 6.30
N ASP A 150 -8.85 29.23 5.15
CA ASP A 150 -9.24 28.06 4.37
C ASP A 150 -7.99 27.33 3.82
N ALA A 151 -6.95 28.08 3.43
CA ALA A 151 -5.68 27.52 2.95
C ALA A 151 -4.90 26.73 4.02
N PHE A 152 -5.06 27.03 5.31
CA PHE A 152 -4.48 26.24 6.40
C PHE A 152 -5.37 25.08 6.85
N GLU A 153 -6.69 25.28 6.86
CA GLU A 153 -7.66 24.28 7.28
C GLU A 153 -7.67 23.07 6.32
N HIS A 154 -7.67 23.34 5.02
CA HIS A 154 -7.79 22.30 4.00
C HIS A 154 -6.62 21.30 3.96
N PRO A 155 -5.35 21.71 4.19
CA PRO A 155 -4.26 20.76 4.37
C PRO A 155 -4.29 19.99 5.65
N PHE A 156 -4.71 20.62 6.75
CA PHE A 156 -4.84 19.91 8.00
C PHE A 156 -5.90 18.81 7.90
N LEU A 157 -7.11 19.14 7.42
CA LEU A 157 -8.18 18.17 7.20
C LEU A 157 -7.81 17.15 6.12
N GLY A 158 -7.27 17.61 4.99
CA GLY A 158 -6.89 16.77 3.86
C GLY A 158 -5.77 15.79 4.17
N GLY A 159 -4.87 16.12 5.11
CA GLY A 159 -3.79 15.23 5.55
C GLY A 159 -4.17 14.32 6.71
N THR A 160 -4.87 14.83 7.73
CA THR A 160 -5.18 14.08 8.96
C THR A 160 -6.33 13.11 8.78
N MET A 161 -7.40 13.50 8.08
CA MET A 161 -8.59 12.67 7.94
C MET A 161 -8.31 11.33 7.23
N PRO A 162 -7.55 11.28 6.12
CA PRO A 162 -7.13 10.01 5.53
C PRO A 162 -6.43 9.07 6.52
N VAL A 163 -5.56 9.60 7.39
CA VAL A 163 -4.84 8.80 8.39
C VAL A 163 -5.81 8.24 9.42
N VAL A 164 -6.71 9.07 9.96
CA VAL A 164 -7.73 8.62 10.93
C VAL A 164 -8.62 7.53 10.32
N PHE A 165 -9.12 7.75 9.10
CA PHE A 165 -9.95 6.78 8.40
C PHE A 165 -9.19 5.49 8.06
N PHE A 166 -7.91 5.57 7.72
CA PHE A 166 -7.07 4.39 7.52
C PHE A 166 -6.94 3.56 8.80
N LEU A 167 -6.66 4.21 9.93
CA LEU A 167 -6.58 3.54 11.24
C LEU A 167 -7.92 2.90 11.61
N TRP A 168 -9.02 3.62 11.38
CA TRP A 168 -10.35 3.09 11.62
C TRP A 168 -10.67 1.88 10.73
N GLY A 169 -10.36 1.95 9.45
CA GLY A 169 -10.50 0.83 8.52
C GLY A 169 -9.69 -0.39 8.96
N ARG A 170 -8.44 -0.16 9.40
CA ARG A 170 -7.56 -1.19 9.93
C ARG A 170 -8.17 -1.89 11.15
N ASP A 171 -8.74 -1.12 12.08
CA ASP A 171 -9.35 -1.66 13.30
C ASP A 171 -10.66 -2.40 12.98
N CYS A 172 -11.48 -1.88 12.07
CA CYS A 172 -12.62 -2.60 11.50
C CYS A 172 -12.20 -3.92 10.84
N GLY A 173 -11.08 -3.95 10.11
CA GLY A 173 -10.54 -5.17 9.51
C GLY A 173 -10.16 -6.22 10.54
N ARG A 174 -9.64 -5.81 11.71
CA ARG A 174 -9.41 -6.75 12.83
C ARG A 174 -10.73 -7.32 13.34
N GLY A 175 -11.77 -6.48 13.46
CA GLY A 175 -13.12 -6.91 13.83
C GLY A 175 -13.71 -7.91 12.83
N VAL A 176 -13.63 -7.64 11.53
CA VAL A 176 -14.08 -8.55 10.47
C VAL A 176 -13.34 -9.88 10.54
N ARG A 177 -12.02 -9.85 10.73
CA ARG A 177 -11.21 -11.06 10.84
C ARG A 177 -11.55 -11.88 12.08
N TRP A 178 -11.75 -11.20 13.21
CA TRP A 178 -12.20 -11.84 14.45
C TRP A 178 -13.57 -12.49 14.27
N PHE A 179 -14.53 -11.76 13.69
CA PHE A 179 -15.88 -12.27 13.43
C PHE A 179 -15.85 -13.49 12.50
N TYR A 180 -15.09 -13.42 11.41
CA TYR A 180 -14.98 -14.53 10.47
C TYR A 180 -14.37 -15.78 11.11
N ALA A 181 -13.31 -15.62 11.91
CA ALA A 181 -12.69 -16.72 12.64
C ALA A 181 -13.67 -17.37 13.64
N HIS A 182 -14.56 -16.56 14.23
CA HIS A 182 -15.57 -17.05 15.17
C HIS A 182 -16.70 -17.79 14.45
N VAL A 183 -17.21 -17.24 13.35
CA VAL A 183 -18.35 -17.81 12.60
C VAL A 183 -17.98 -19.09 11.87
N THR A 184 -16.80 -19.14 11.26
CA THR A 184 -16.44 -20.29 10.40
C THR A 184 -15.88 -21.49 11.16
N ALA A 185 -15.65 -21.36 12.47
CA ALA A 185 -14.99 -22.35 13.33
C ALA A 185 -13.66 -22.90 12.76
N SER A 186 -13.14 -22.28 11.70
CA SER A 186 -11.96 -22.69 10.96
C SER A 186 -10.88 -21.67 11.25
N PRO A 187 -9.75 -22.09 11.84
CA PRO A 187 -8.63 -21.18 12.05
C PRO A 187 -8.17 -20.68 10.68
N TRP A 188 -8.12 -19.37 10.48
CA TRP A 188 -7.57 -18.77 9.25
C TRP A 188 -6.18 -19.31 8.86
N GLY A 189 -5.44 -19.88 9.81
CA GLY A 189 -4.18 -20.58 9.59
C GLY A 189 -4.28 -21.86 8.73
N THR A 190 -5.44 -22.49 8.61
CA THR A 190 -5.64 -23.67 7.74
C THR A 190 -6.03 -23.29 6.31
N TRP A 191 -6.36 -22.03 6.05
CA TRP A 191 -6.70 -21.55 4.71
C TRP A 191 -5.59 -21.73 3.67
N PRO A 192 -4.29 -21.51 3.97
CA PRO A 192 -3.21 -21.78 3.02
C PRO A 192 -3.11 -23.26 2.59
N SER A 193 -3.68 -24.20 3.34
CA SER A 193 -3.77 -25.61 2.94
C SER A 193 -4.62 -25.79 1.67
N HIS A 194 -5.55 -24.87 1.39
CA HIS A 194 -6.40 -24.91 0.21
C HIS A 194 -5.88 -23.97 -0.90
N ARG A 195 -4.63 -24.19 -1.35
CA ARG A 195 -3.98 -23.43 -2.44
C ARG A 195 -4.81 -23.37 -3.73
N SER A 196 -5.69 -24.35 -3.98
CA SER A 196 -6.63 -24.31 -5.11
C SER A 196 -7.72 -23.25 -4.92
N LEU A 197 -8.29 -23.16 -3.71
CA LEU A 197 -9.35 -22.20 -3.40
C LEU A 197 -8.84 -20.76 -3.48
N LEU A 198 -7.64 -20.49 -2.93
CA LEU A 198 -7.03 -19.15 -3.02
C LEU A 198 -6.82 -18.69 -4.47
N ARG A 199 -6.41 -19.61 -5.36
CA ARG A 199 -6.28 -19.32 -6.80
C ARG A 199 -7.63 -19.00 -7.44
N VAL A 200 -8.66 -19.78 -7.11
CA VAL A 200 -10.03 -19.52 -7.59
C VAL A 200 -10.54 -18.18 -7.06
N THR A 201 -10.28 -17.84 -5.80
CA THR A 201 -10.69 -16.55 -5.21
C THR A 201 -9.97 -15.37 -5.87
N ASP A 202 -8.65 -15.45 -6.09
CA ASP A 202 -7.89 -14.37 -6.75
C ASP A 202 -8.34 -14.20 -8.21
N ALA A 203 -8.57 -15.30 -8.93
CA ALA A 203 -9.11 -15.27 -10.29
C ALA A 203 -10.55 -14.74 -10.35
N ALA A 204 -11.42 -15.15 -9.42
CA ALA A 204 -12.79 -14.68 -9.33
C ALA A 204 -12.83 -13.18 -9.00
N LEU A 205 -11.99 -12.72 -8.06
CA LEU A 205 -11.87 -11.31 -7.74
C LEU A 205 -11.35 -10.52 -8.95
N PHE A 206 -10.35 -11.04 -9.66
CA PHE A 206 -9.85 -10.43 -10.88
C PHE A 206 -10.96 -10.26 -11.93
N VAL A 207 -11.73 -11.33 -12.19
CA VAL A 207 -12.87 -11.28 -13.11
C VAL A 207 -13.91 -10.28 -12.63
N LEU A 208 -14.25 -10.27 -11.34
CA LEU A 208 -15.21 -9.34 -10.77
C LEU A 208 -14.75 -7.88 -10.91
N VAL A 209 -13.47 -7.60 -10.66
CA VAL A 209 -12.87 -6.28 -10.81
C VAL A 209 -12.87 -5.85 -12.28
N ALA A 210 -12.55 -6.76 -13.21
CA ALA A 210 -12.61 -6.48 -14.64
C ALA A 210 -14.06 -6.20 -15.11
N LEU A 211 -15.02 -7.01 -14.67
CA LEU A 211 -16.44 -6.80 -14.95
C LEU A 211 -16.93 -5.48 -14.35
N ALA A 212 -16.55 -5.15 -13.12
CA ALA A 212 -16.91 -3.88 -12.49
C ALA A 212 -16.30 -2.69 -13.23
N ALA A 213 -15.06 -2.81 -13.75
CA ALA A 213 -14.44 -1.77 -14.56
C ALA A 213 -15.17 -1.57 -15.91
N ILE A 214 -15.57 -2.66 -16.58
CA ILE A 214 -16.36 -2.60 -17.82
C ILE A 214 -17.74 -2.01 -17.53
N LEU A 215 -18.42 -2.50 -16.49
CA LEU A 215 -19.74 -2.02 -16.10
C LEU A 215 -19.70 -0.55 -15.72
N ALA A 216 -18.65 -0.09 -15.03
CA ALA A 216 -18.46 1.32 -14.73
C ALA A 216 -18.35 2.18 -16.00
N LEU A 217 -17.59 1.73 -17.01
CA LEU A 217 -17.51 2.42 -18.30
C LEU A 217 -18.88 2.45 -19.00
N VAL A 218 -19.61 1.33 -18.99
CA VAL A 218 -20.95 1.23 -19.59
C VAL A 218 -21.95 2.13 -18.86
N LEU A 219 -21.97 2.13 -17.53
CA LEU A 219 -22.86 2.96 -16.73
C LEU A 219 -22.58 4.45 -16.95
N VAL A 220 -21.30 4.84 -17.06
CA VAL A 220 -20.93 6.21 -17.46
C VAL A 220 -21.49 6.51 -18.84
N GLN A 221 -21.34 5.62 -19.82
CA GLN A 221 -21.87 5.81 -21.17
C GLN A 221 -23.41 5.89 -21.22
N VAL A 222 -24.11 5.07 -20.45
CA VAL A 222 -25.58 5.09 -20.35
C VAL A 222 -26.04 6.39 -19.70
N SER A 223 -25.38 6.83 -18.62
CA SER A 223 -25.69 8.09 -17.94
C SER A 223 -25.49 9.31 -18.87
N ILE A 224 -24.52 9.24 -19.80
CA ILE A 224 -24.34 10.25 -20.86
C ILE A 224 -25.54 10.24 -21.81
N ASN A 225 -25.96 9.06 -22.27
CA ASN A 225 -27.00 8.93 -23.29
C ASN A 225 -28.40 9.29 -22.78
N GLU A 226 -28.71 9.10 -21.50
CA GLU A 226 -30.03 9.42 -20.93
C GLU A 226 -30.25 10.93 -20.73
N GLY A 227 -29.23 11.78 -20.95
CA GLY A 227 -29.36 13.23 -20.81
C GLY A 227 -29.56 13.72 -19.37
N ASP A 228 -29.51 12.82 -18.38
CA ASP A 228 -29.62 13.12 -16.94
C ASP A 228 -28.39 13.91 -16.43
N ILE A 229 -27.28 13.88 -17.17
CA ILE A 229 -26.09 14.69 -16.91
C ILE A 229 -25.83 15.57 -18.14
N GLN A 230 -26.38 16.79 -18.16
CA GLN A 230 -26.36 17.64 -19.36
C GLN A 230 -24.96 18.05 -19.85
N VAL A 231 -23.88 17.85 -19.09
CA VAL A 231 -22.50 18.06 -19.59
C VAL A 231 -21.53 17.11 -18.86
N ILE A 232 -21.38 15.87 -19.29
CA ILE A 232 -20.13 15.15 -19.02
C ILE A 232 -19.07 15.79 -19.93
N SER A 233 -18.17 16.56 -19.33
CA SER A 233 -17.09 17.20 -20.08
C SER A 233 -16.25 16.13 -20.77
N SER A 234 -15.75 16.40 -21.98
CA SER A 234 -14.76 15.55 -22.64
C SER A 234 -13.56 15.24 -21.71
N ASP A 235 -13.30 16.14 -20.75
CA ASP A 235 -12.26 16.00 -19.74
C ASP A 235 -12.50 14.82 -18.79
N ASP A 236 -13.74 14.52 -18.41
CA ASP A 236 -14.04 13.42 -17.48
C ASP A 236 -13.74 12.06 -18.11
N VAL A 237 -14.07 11.91 -19.40
CA VAL A 237 -13.74 10.71 -20.19
C VAL A 237 -12.23 10.57 -20.33
N ARG A 238 -11.51 11.66 -20.62
CA ARG A 238 -10.03 11.65 -20.70
C ARG A 238 -9.41 11.25 -19.37
N VAL A 239 -9.91 11.79 -18.26
CA VAL A 239 -9.43 11.44 -16.90
C VAL A 239 -9.69 9.95 -16.60
N MET A 240 -10.81 9.39 -17.06
CA MET A 240 -11.12 7.97 -16.89
C MET A 240 -10.18 7.07 -17.70
N VAL A 241 -9.87 7.44 -18.94
CA VAL A 241 -8.95 6.70 -19.82
C VAL A 241 -7.49 6.83 -19.37
N LEU A 242 -7.12 7.96 -18.76
CA LEU A 242 -5.76 8.20 -18.24
C LEU A 242 -5.53 7.60 -16.85
N ALA A 243 -6.58 7.29 -16.08
CA ALA A 243 -6.47 6.72 -14.74
C ALA A 243 -5.62 5.42 -14.67
N PRO A 244 -5.76 4.44 -15.58
CA PRO A 244 -4.90 3.26 -15.63
C PRO A 244 -3.42 3.60 -15.74
N ALA A 245 -3.07 4.60 -16.56
CA ALA A 245 -1.67 4.98 -16.77
C ALA A 245 -1.04 5.48 -15.46
N GLY A 246 -1.75 6.33 -14.71
CA GLY A 246 -1.31 6.79 -13.40
C GLY A 246 -1.12 5.66 -12.39
N ALA A 247 -2.06 4.71 -12.32
CA ALA A 247 -1.99 3.56 -11.43
C ALA A 247 -0.81 2.63 -11.78
N VAL A 248 -0.61 2.34 -13.06
CA VAL A 248 0.51 1.51 -13.54
C VAL A 248 1.86 2.19 -13.28
N VAL A 249 1.99 3.49 -13.56
CA VAL A 249 3.23 4.23 -13.27
C VAL A 249 3.55 4.18 -11.77
N ARG A 250 2.56 4.40 -10.89
CA ARG A 250 2.75 4.29 -9.44
C ARG A 250 3.17 2.88 -9.02
N PHE A 251 2.56 1.84 -9.59
CA PHE A 251 2.94 0.46 -9.33
C PHE A 251 4.38 0.17 -9.77
N LEU A 252 4.77 0.58 -10.99
CA LEU A 252 6.13 0.40 -11.50
C LEU A 252 7.16 1.13 -10.65
N LEU A 253 6.88 2.37 -10.22
CA LEU A 253 7.74 3.12 -9.32
C LEU A 253 7.90 2.41 -7.96
N SER A 254 6.79 1.96 -7.37
CA SER A 254 6.83 1.19 -6.11
C SER A 254 7.63 -0.10 -6.26
N PHE A 255 7.47 -0.80 -7.38
CA PHE A 255 8.21 -2.02 -7.68
C PHE A 255 9.71 -1.76 -7.83
N CYS A 256 10.09 -0.73 -8.59
CA CYS A 256 11.48 -0.31 -8.79
C CYS A 256 12.14 0.12 -7.47
N TRP A 257 11.43 0.87 -6.62
CA TRP A 257 11.97 1.31 -5.33
C TRP A 257 12.08 0.20 -4.30
N ASN A 258 11.13 -0.73 -4.23
CA ASN A 258 11.21 -1.86 -3.30
C ASN A 258 12.28 -2.88 -3.74
N LYS A 259 12.57 -2.99 -5.04
CA LYS A 259 13.59 -3.89 -5.58
C LYS A 259 14.96 -3.23 -5.79
N LYS A 260 15.33 -2.22 -5.00
CA LYS A 260 16.65 -1.56 -5.08
C LYS A 260 17.87 -2.52 -5.05
N GLY A 261 17.72 -3.78 -4.60
CA GLY A 261 18.73 -4.83 -4.75
C GLY A 261 18.84 -5.45 -6.15
N VAL A 262 17.75 -5.53 -6.93
CA VAL A 262 17.68 -6.13 -8.27
C VAL A 262 17.89 -5.10 -9.39
N CYS A 263 17.61 -3.82 -9.15
CA CYS A 263 17.84 -2.74 -10.11
C CYS A 263 19.32 -2.51 -10.48
N ARG A 264 20.27 -3.22 -9.86
CA ARG A 264 21.66 -3.29 -10.35
C ARG A 264 21.81 -4.00 -11.71
N LEU A 265 20.76 -4.66 -12.20
CA LEU A 265 20.77 -5.35 -13.50
C LEU A 265 20.18 -4.54 -14.66
N VAL A 266 19.60 -3.35 -14.41
CA VAL A 266 19.24 -2.46 -15.52
C VAL A 266 20.54 -1.79 -15.96
N PRO A 267 21.02 -2.03 -17.20
CA PRO A 267 22.30 -1.52 -17.66
C PRO A 267 22.14 -0.03 -18.00
N ILE A 268 22.00 0.80 -16.97
CA ILE A 268 22.15 2.25 -17.11
C ILE A 268 23.66 2.49 -17.18
N GLY A 269 24.21 2.39 -18.39
CA GLY A 269 25.34 3.18 -18.86
C GLY A 269 26.66 3.17 -18.06
N HIS A 270 26.91 2.25 -17.13
CA HIS A 270 28.25 2.07 -16.58
C HIS A 270 29.06 1.12 -17.46
N ALA A 271 29.52 1.66 -18.59
CA ALA A 271 30.69 1.13 -19.26
C ALA A 271 31.89 1.20 -18.28
N GLY A 272 32.48 0.03 -17.97
CA GLY A 272 33.84 -0.03 -17.44
C GLY A 272 33.99 -0.10 -15.93
N ARG A 273 33.52 -1.16 -15.28
CA ARG A 273 34.31 -1.84 -14.23
C ARG A 273 33.74 -3.22 -13.93
N GLN A 274 34.36 -4.25 -14.50
CA GLN A 274 34.19 -5.61 -14.03
C GLN A 274 34.67 -5.69 -12.58
N PRO A 275 33.82 -6.09 -11.61
CA PRO A 275 34.33 -6.47 -10.29
C PRO A 275 35.16 -7.74 -10.46
N ALA A 276 36.45 -7.64 -10.14
CA ALA A 276 37.39 -8.74 -10.14
C ALA A 276 36.79 -9.93 -9.38
N ARG A 277 36.57 -11.02 -10.12
CA ARG A 277 36.10 -12.31 -9.63
C ARG A 277 37.15 -12.85 -8.65
N ARG A 278 37.01 -12.56 -7.34
CA ARG A 278 37.79 -13.24 -6.30
C ARG A 278 37.35 -14.70 -6.26
N THR A 279 38.10 -15.55 -6.94
CA THR A 279 38.10 -17.00 -6.78
C THR A 279 38.56 -17.32 -5.36
N ALA A 280 37.61 -17.43 -4.44
CA ALA A 280 37.85 -18.06 -3.14
C ALA A 280 37.96 -19.58 -3.38
N HIS A 281 39.19 -20.07 -3.51
CA HIS A 281 39.50 -21.49 -3.38
C HIS A 281 39.16 -21.95 -1.96
N HIS A 282 37.97 -22.52 -1.77
CA HIS A 282 37.68 -23.33 -0.59
C HIS A 282 38.45 -24.66 -0.73
N ARG A 283 39.57 -24.79 -0.02
CA ARG A 283 40.15 -26.10 0.30
C ARG A 283 39.27 -26.75 1.37
N CYS A 284 38.70 -27.92 1.08
CA CYS A 284 38.19 -28.82 2.12
C CYS A 284 39.38 -29.42 2.89
N PRO A 285 39.39 -29.43 4.23
CA PRO A 285 40.26 -30.31 4.99
C PRO A 285 39.71 -31.74 4.92
N GLN A 286 40.48 -32.66 4.33
CA GLN A 286 40.27 -34.09 4.53
C GLN A 286 40.63 -34.43 5.98
N TYR A 287 39.66 -34.93 6.73
CA TYR A 287 39.91 -35.65 7.98
C TYR A 287 40.29 -37.09 7.62
N GLY A 288 41.53 -37.47 7.94
CA GLY A 288 42.00 -38.85 7.92
C GLY A 288 41.54 -39.60 9.17
N ALA A 289 41.34 -40.91 9.00
CA ALA A 289 40.96 -41.89 10.00
C ALA A 289 42.04 -42.15 11.05
#